data_AF-A0A2S6UA59-F1
#
_entry.id   AF-A0A2S6UA59-F1
#
_cell.length_a   1.000
_cell.length_b   1.000
_cell.length_c   1.000
_cell.angle_alpha   90.00
_cell.angle_beta   90.00
_cell.angle_gamma   90.00
#
_symmetry.space_group_name_H-M   'P 1'
#
loop_
_entity.id
_entity.type
_entity.pdbx_description
1 polymer ?
#
loop_
_entity_poly.entity_id
_entity_poly.type
_entity_poly.pdbx_seq_one_letter_code
_entity_poly.pdbx_strand_id
1 'polypeptide(L)'
;DALMSALKRAVLSHDRGALFVSAGIDAERPLLAQTDSFWWAGRSFATITSRYEGFARIVRGFDPGHGGYLEAESTLTIDGGCGFGGTLIAVCMTPDGEILDRLDG
;
A
#
# COMPACT_ATOMS: atom_id res chain seq x y z
N ASP A 1 -4.28 -19.22 19.73
CA ASP A 1 -3.61 -18.16 18.94
C ASP A 1 -3.77 -18.30 17.42
N ALA A 2 -5.01 -18.26 16.93
CA ALA A 2 -5.31 -18.31 15.49
C ALA A 2 -5.58 -16.92 14.88
N LEU A 3 -5.65 -15.87 15.71
CA LEU A 3 -6.07 -14.52 15.29
C LEU A 3 -5.02 -13.82 14.41
N MET A 4 -3.73 -14.17 14.54
CA MET A 4 -2.64 -13.60 13.75
C MET A 4 -2.32 -14.39 12.47
N SER A 5 -2.85 -15.61 12.30
CA SER A 5 -2.61 -16.42 11.10
C SER A 5 -3.57 -16.10 9.96
N ALA A 6 -4.62 -15.31 10.21
CA ALA A 6 -5.65 -14.99 9.23
C ALA A 6 -5.54 -13.57 8.65
N LEU A 7 -4.57 -12.75 9.05
CA LEU A 7 -4.35 -11.47 8.39
C LEU A 7 -3.82 -11.74 6.98
N LYS A 8 -4.66 -11.51 5.96
CA LYS A 8 -4.19 -11.37 4.57
C LYS A 8 -3.11 -10.28 4.57
N ARG A 9 -1.85 -10.72 4.48
CA ARG A 9 -0.65 -9.87 4.61
C ARG A 9 -0.52 -8.89 3.44
N ALA A 10 -1.15 -9.24 2.33
CA ALA A 10 -1.40 -8.38 1.20
C ALA A 10 -2.69 -8.84 0.49
N VAL A 11 -3.29 -7.92 -0.27
CA VAL A 11 -4.33 -8.25 -1.25
C VAL A 11 -3.77 -7.91 -2.63
N LEU A 12 -4.09 -8.74 -3.61
CA LEU A 12 -3.65 -8.57 -4.99
C LEU A 12 -4.88 -8.28 -5.84
N SER A 13 -4.82 -7.30 -6.74
CA SER A 13 -5.83 -7.16 -7.79
C SER A 13 -5.63 -8.24 -8.88
N HIS A 14 -6.64 -8.42 -9.72
CA HIS A 14 -6.52 -9.27 -10.92
C HIS A 14 -5.39 -8.72 -11.81
N ASP A 15 -4.66 -9.62 -12.48
CA ASP A 15 -3.59 -9.28 -13.43
C ASP A 15 -2.45 -8.36 -12.91
N ARG A 16 -2.28 -8.27 -11.59
CA ARG A 16 -1.24 -7.45 -10.93
C ARG A 16 -1.40 -5.94 -11.22
N GLY A 17 -2.62 -5.41 -11.25
CA GLY A 17 -2.78 -3.95 -11.25
C GLY A 17 -2.30 -3.29 -9.94
N ALA A 18 -2.65 -3.86 -8.78
CA ALA A 18 -2.31 -3.30 -7.47
C ALA A 18 -1.93 -4.37 -6.44
N LEU A 19 -0.93 -4.04 -5.62
CA LEU A 19 -0.55 -4.75 -4.40
C LEU A 19 -0.91 -3.90 -3.19
N PHE A 20 -1.83 -4.35 -2.35
CA PHE A 20 -2.23 -3.66 -1.12
C PHE A 20 -1.43 -4.17 0.07
N VAL A 21 -0.79 -3.27 0.81
CA VAL A 21 0.05 -3.56 1.99
C VAL A 21 -0.30 -2.63 3.15
N SER A 22 0.11 -2.98 4.38
CA SER A 22 -0.12 -2.11 5.53
C SER A 22 0.79 -0.88 5.48
N ALA A 23 2.11 -1.08 5.53
CA ALA A 23 3.09 0.01 5.67
C ALA A 23 4.02 0.16 4.46
N GLY A 24 4.45 -0.95 3.85
CA GLY A 24 5.36 -0.92 2.71
C GLY A 24 5.86 -2.29 2.29
N ILE A 25 6.95 -2.32 1.51
CA ILE A 25 7.65 -3.54 1.09
C ILE A 25 9.16 -3.31 1.09
N ASP A 26 9.92 -4.39 1.07
CA ASP A 26 11.33 -4.39 0.70
C ASP A 26 11.48 -4.70 -0.80
N ALA A 27 11.78 -3.70 -1.62
CA ALA A 27 11.80 -3.84 -3.08
C ALA A 27 12.89 -4.81 -3.60
N GLU A 28 13.89 -5.12 -2.78
CA GLU A 28 14.99 -6.05 -3.12
C GLU A 28 14.62 -7.52 -2.85
N ARG A 29 13.46 -7.77 -2.21
CA ARG A 29 13.00 -9.12 -1.86
C ARG A 29 11.81 -9.53 -2.73
N PRO A 30 11.71 -10.80 -3.11
CA PRO A 30 10.52 -11.28 -3.81
C PRO A 30 9.28 -11.26 -2.89
N LEU A 31 8.08 -11.22 -3.49
CA LEU A 31 6.81 -11.01 -2.79
C LEU A 31 6.59 -12.08 -1.71
N LEU A 32 6.88 -13.34 -2.06
CA LEU A 32 6.77 -14.48 -1.15
C LEU A 32 7.75 -14.42 0.03
N ALA A 33 8.83 -13.65 -0.10
CA ALA A 33 9.83 -13.49 0.93
C ALA A 33 9.61 -12.23 1.78
N GLN A 34 8.57 -11.41 1.57
CA GLN A 34 8.40 -10.15 2.32
C GLN A 34 8.21 -10.33 3.83
N THR A 35 7.49 -11.37 4.25
CA THR A 35 7.19 -11.69 5.67
C THR A 35 6.72 -10.48 6.49
N ASP A 36 7.59 -9.93 7.33
CA ASP A 36 7.29 -8.82 8.24
C ASP A 36 7.53 -7.44 7.61
N SER A 37 8.18 -7.39 6.44
CA SER A 37 8.41 -6.14 5.70
C SER A 37 7.10 -5.42 5.38
N PHE A 38 5.99 -6.14 5.19
CA PHE A 38 4.66 -5.53 4.98
C PHE A 38 4.22 -4.59 6.12
N TRP A 39 4.73 -4.79 7.34
CA TRP A 39 4.44 -3.97 8.51
C TRP A 39 5.53 -2.95 8.84
N TRP A 40 6.79 -3.25 8.54
CA TRP A 40 7.93 -2.45 9.03
C TRP A 40 8.69 -1.68 7.95
N ALA A 41 8.55 -2.05 6.67
CA ALA A 41 9.28 -1.41 5.56
C ALA A 41 8.65 -0.08 5.09
N GLY A 42 7.93 0.63 5.97
CA GLY A 42 7.24 1.86 5.61
C GLY A 42 8.15 3.04 5.29
N ARG A 43 9.39 3.06 5.80
CA ARG A 43 10.31 4.22 5.62
C ARG A 43 10.94 4.29 4.23
N SER A 44 11.12 3.15 3.56
CA SER A 44 11.64 3.07 2.19
C SER A 44 10.55 3.10 1.13
N PHE A 45 9.28 3.20 1.52
CA PHE A 45 8.17 3.15 0.56
C PHE A 45 8.28 4.22 -0.52
N ALA A 46 8.66 5.44 -0.15
CA ALA A 46 8.84 6.56 -1.08
C ALA A 46 10.03 6.38 -2.04
N THR A 47 10.93 5.42 -1.80
CA THR A 47 12.07 5.14 -2.69
C THR A 47 11.71 4.16 -3.80
N ILE A 48 10.50 3.60 -3.79
CA ILE A 48 10.02 2.70 -4.83
C ILE A 48 9.54 3.56 -6.01
N THR A 49 10.32 3.57 -7.08
CA THR A 49 10.08 4.39 -8.28
C THR A 49 9.74 3.57 -9.51
N SER A 50 9.76 2.25 -9.41
CA SER A 50 9.49 1.32 -10.52
C SER A 50 8.45 0.28 -10.12
N ARG A 51 7.97 -0.47 -11.12
CA ARG A 51 7.04 -1.59 -10.91
C ARG A 51 7.73 -2.69 -10.12
N TYR A 52 7.03 -3.22 -9.12
CA TYR A 52 7.49 -4.32 -8.29
C TYR A 52 6.81 -5.61 -8.72
N GLU A 53 7.56 -6.65 -9.11
CA GLU A 53 7.01 -7.94 -9.57
C GLU A 53 5.79 -7.86 -10.51
N GLY A 54 5.82 -6.92 -11.45
CA GLY A 54 4.74 -6.70 -12.41
C GLY A 54 3.54 -5.90 -11.88
N PHE A 55 3.50 -5.54 -10.59
CA PHE A 55 2.46 -4.68 -10.05
C PHE A 55 2.54 -3.25 -10.61
N ALA A 56 1.43 -2.72 -11.12
CA ALA A 56 1.36 -1.33 -11.59
C ALA A 56 1.39 -0.32 -10.44
N ARG A 57 0.82 -0.70 -9.30
CA ARG A 57 0.78 0.10 -8.08
C ARG A 57 1.06 -0.75 -6.84
N ILE A 58 1.74 -0.16 -5.87
CA ILE A 58 1.77 -0.65 -4.49
C ILE A 58 1.02 0.37 -3.64
N VAL A 59 0.00 -0.07 -2.93
CA VAL A 59 -0.90 0.78 -2.14
C VAL A 59 -0.68 0.52 -0.66
N ARG A 60 -0.41 1.55 0.15
CA ARG A 60 -0.30 1.45 1.61
C ARG A 60 -1.38 2.26 2.33
N GLY A 61 -1.85 1.72 3.46
CA GLY A 61 -2.84 2.38 4.33
C GLY A 61 -2.26 3.02 5.59
N PHE A 62 -0.99 2.72 5.93
CA PHE A 62 -0.29 3.32 7.06
C PHE A 62 1.04 3.91 6.62
N ASP A 63 1.24 5.20 6.87
CA ASP A 63 2.51 5.89 6.70
C ASP A 63 3.11 6.25 8.06
N PRO A 64 4.23 5.62 8.49
CA PRO A 64 4.89 6.00 9.74
C PRO A 64 5.44 7.44 9.72
N GLY A 65 5.58 8.06 8.53
CA GLY A 65 5.93 9.46 8.38
C GLY A 65 4.75 10.43 8.48
N HIS A 66 3.50 9.91 8.52
CA HIS A 66 2.27 10.70 8.51
C HIS A 66 2.21 11.74 7.38
N GLY A 67 2.68 11.37 6.19
CA GLY A 67 2.76 12.27 5.03
C GLY A 67 1.42 12.58 4.35
N GLY A 68 0.34 11.91 4.75
CA GLY A 68 -0.97 12.07 4.13
C GLY A 68 -1.13 11.25 2.85
N TYR A 69 -2.12 11.63 2.04
CA TYR A 69 -2.27 11.09 0.70
C TYR A 69 -1.08 11.46 -0.19
N LEU A 70 -0.51 10.47 -0.86
CA LEU A 70 0.56 10.67 -1.83
C LEU A 70 0.42 9.67 -2.97
N GLU A 71 0.22 10.17 -4.18
CA GLU A 71 0.31 9.40 -5.42
C GLU A 71 1.67 9.63 -6.08
N ALA A 72 2.36 8.54 -6.40
CA ALA A 72 3.58 8.54 -7.20
C ALA A 72 3.43 7.52 -8.35
N GLU A 73 4.47 7.40 -9.19
CA GLU A 73 4.41 6.60 -10.41
C GLU A 73 4.06 5.12 -10.17
N SER A 74 4.62 4.50 -9.13
CA SER A 74 4.37 3.09 -8.81
C SER A 74 3.84 2.85 -7.39
N THR A 75 3.65 3.92 -6.61
CA THR A 75 3.19 3.83 -5.23
C THR A 75 2.04 4.76 -4.92
N LEU A 76 1.20 4.35 -3.98
CA LEU A 76 0.06 5.12 -3.50
C LEU A 76 -0.03 5.01 -1.97
N THR A 77 -0.06 6.15 -1.28
CA THR A 77 -0.35 6.25 0.15
C THR A 77 -1.76 6.77 0.31
N ILE A 78 -2.61 6.04 1.05
CA ILE A 78 -3.99 6.43 1.39
C ILE A 78 -4.18 6.58 2.91
N ASP A 79 -3.15 7.06 3.60
CA ASP A 79 -3.19 7.35 5.04
C ASP A 79 -3.46 8.83 5.27
N GLY A 80 -4.74 9.20 5.44
CA GLY A 80 -5.13 10.57 5.81
C GLY A 80 -5.02 10.86 7.31
N GLY A 81 -4.56 9.91 8.13
CA GLY A 81 -4.40 10.09 9.55
C GLY A 81 -5.72 10.15 10.34
N CYS A 82 -6.79 9.47 9.90
CA CYS A 82 -8.11 9.54 10.56
C CYS A 82 -8.11 9.15 12.05
N GLY A 83 -7.18 8.28 12.48
CA GLY A 83 -6.97 7.94 13.90
C GLY A 83 -6.24 9.01 14.71
N PHE A 84 -5.72 10.05 14.05
CA PHE A 84 -4.92 11.14 14.63
C PHE A 84 -5.57 12.51 14.41
N GLY A 85 -6.87 12.55 14.11
CA GLY A 85 -7.61 13.79 13.83
C GLY A 85 -7.52 14.29 12.39
N GLY A 86 -6.93 13.49 11.50
CA GLY A 86 -6.94 13.72 10.06
C GLY A 86 -8.17 13.13 9.36
N THR A 87 -8.10 13.04 8.03
CA THR A 87 -9.21 12.68 7.14
C THR A 87 -9.27 11.17 6.91
N LEU A 88 -10.47 10.60 6.80
CA LEU A 88 -10.65 9.25 6.28
C LEU A 88 -10.63 9.29 4.75
N ILE A 89 -9.69 8.58 4.14
CA ILE A 89 -9.52 8.58 2.68
C ILE A 89 -9.99 7.24 2.11
N ALA A 90 -10.77 7.31 1.04
CA ALA A 90 -11.11 6.17 0.21
C ALA A 90 -10.75 6.44 -1.25
N VAL A 91 -10.25 5.43 -1.96
CA VAL A 91 -9.85 5.54 -3.36
C VAL A 91 -10.56 4.46 -4.17
N CYS A 92 -11.20 4.86 -5.27
CA CYS A 92 -11.73 3.96 -6.28
C CYS A 92 -10.66 3.72 -7.35
N MET A 93 -10.42 2.44 -7.69
CA MET A 93 -9.39 2.06 -8.66
C MET A 93 -9.92 1.06 -9.69
N THR A 94 -9.40 1.11 -10.90
CA THR A 94 -9.56 0.04 -11.90
C THR A 94 -8.81 -1.22 -11.46
N PRO A 95 -9.15 -2.41 -11.99
CA PRO A 95 -8.38 -3.62 -11.74
C PRO A 95 -6.90 -3.51 -12.09
N ASP A 96 -6.56 -2.68 -13.09
CA ASP A 96 -5.21 -2.42 -13.61
C ASP A 96 -4.41 -1.41 -12.77
N GLY A 97 -5.02 -0.84 -11.72
CA GLY A 97 -4.36 0.05 -10.78
C GLY A 97 -4.48 1.54 -11.11
N GLU A 98 -5.31 1.93 -12.07
CA GLU A 98 -5.61 3.35 -12.33
C GLU A 98 -6.58 3.89 -11.28
N ILE A 99 -6.38 5.14 -10.84
CA ILE A 99 -7.26 5.80 -9.89
C ILE A 99 -8.42 6.46 -10.65
N LEU A 100 -9.66 6.12 -10.27
CA LEU A 100 -10.87 6.67 -10.87
C LEU A 100 -11.45 7.82 -10.04
N ASP A 101 -11.41 7.70 -8.73
CA ASP A 101 -11.98 8.69 -7.81
C ASP A 101 -11.34 8.59 -6.42
N ARG A 102 -11.45 9.68 -5.65
CA ARG A 102 -11.01 9.77 -4.25
C ARG A 102 -12.04 10.52 -3.43
N LEU A 103 -12.36 9.95 -2.28
CA LEU A 103 -13.25 10.55 -1.27
C LEU A 103 -12.45 10.85 -0.01
N ASP A 104 -12.74 12.01 0.57
CA ASP A 104 -12.16 12.53 1.80
C ASP A 104 -13.30 12.80 2.79
N GLY A 105 -13.28 12.16 3.96
CA GLY A 105 -14.30 12.25 5.00
C GLY A 105 -13.79 12.73 6.36
#